data_AF-A0A496WFT6-F1
#
_entry.id   AF-A0A496WFT6-F1
#
_cell.length_a   1.000
_cell.length_b   1.000
_cell.length_c   1.000
_cell.angle_alpha   90.00
_cell.angle_beta   90.00
_cell.angle_gamma   90.00
#
_symmetry.space_group_name_H-M   'P 1'
#
loop_
_entity.id
_entity.type
_entity.pdbx_description
1 polymer ?
#
loop_
_entity_poly.entity_id
_entity_poly.type
_entity_poly.pdbx_seq_one_letter_code
_entity_poly.pdbx_strand_id
1 'polypeptide(L)'
;MKPITIEFKVKKGDETFTEDSVTFDTPEELFEYVAPGGDCENMSSDLGEIQMIFLSPEHPNTMNPIADKRVTLELGMVFLTGPLSTIVQISQEIIDKVGRAELSDAFLAVIGAKNL
;
A
#
# COMPACT_ATOMS: atom_id res chain seq x y z
N MET A 1 -13.83 -1.38 9.28
CA MET A 1 -12.79 -2.15 8.54
C MET A 1 -11.58 -2.28 9.45
N LYS A 2 -10.63 -3.18 9.14
CA LYS A 2 -9.45 -3.39 9.97
C LYS A 2 -8.34 -2.42 9.58
N PRO A 3 -7.44 -2.10 10.53
CA PRO A 3 -6.39 -1.14 10.27
C PRO A 3 -5.42 -1.63 9.19
N ILE A 4 -4.92 -0.68 8.41
CA ILE A 4 -3.90 -0.81 7.39
C ILE A 4 -2.63 -0.24 8.00
N THR A 5 -1.59 -1.06 8.12
CA THR A 5 -0.29 -0.57 8.57
C THR A 5 0.64 -0.47 7.38
N ILE A 6 1.14 0.73 7.10
CA ILE A 6 2.21 0.96 6.14
C ILE A 6 3.52 1.02 6.91
N GLU A 7 4.41 0.09 6.64
CA GLU A 7 5.80 0.09 7.10
C GLU A 7 6.70 0.60 5.98
N PHE A 8 7.49 1.63 6.27
CA PHE A 8 8.48 2.18 5.37
C PHE A 8 9.84 1.56 5.68
N LYS A 9 10.48 0.98 4.67
CA LYS A 9 11.77 0.31 4.81
C LYS A 9 12.83 0.94 3.93
N VAL A 10 13.95 1.26 4.55
CA VAL A 10 15.15 1.73 3.86
C VAL A 10 16.10 0.56 3.64
N LYS A 11 16.71 0.53 2.46
CA LYS A 11 17.78 -0.42 2.17
C LYS A 11 19.11 0.32 2.16
N LYS A 12 20.00 -0.02 3.09
CA LYS A 12 21.38 0.51 3.15
C LYS A 12 22.36 -0.64 2.97
N GLY A 13 22.90 -0.79 1.77
CA GLY A 13 23.74 -1.94 1.41
C GLY A 13 22.92 -3.24 1.37
N ASP A 14 23.33 -4.24 2.14
CA ASP A 14 22.65 -5.54 2.25
C ASP A 14 21.63 -5.59 3.41
N GLU A 15 21.47 -4.50 4.16
CA GLU A 15 20.59 -4.44 5.32
C GLU A 15 19.32 -3.62 5.04
N THR A 16 18.17 -4.16 5.45
CA THR A 16 16.86 -3.49 5.38
C THR A 16 16.40 -3.14 6.80
N PHE A 17 16.06 -1.88 7.03
CA PHE A 17 15.58 -1.37 8.31
C PHE A 17 14.22 -0.70 8.16
N THR A 18 13.34 -0.86 9.15
CA THR A 18 12.12 -0.06 9.24
C THR A 18 12.49 1.36 9.64
N GLU A 19 12.21 2.33 8.77
CA GLU A 19 12.46 3.75 9.02
C GLU A 19 11.29 4.38 9.77
N ASP A 20 10.06 4.09 9.35
CA ASP A 20 8.84 4.63 9.92
C ASP A 20 7.65 3.67 9.71
N SER A 21 6.55 3.90 10.43
CA SER A 21 5.29 3.20 10.19
C SER A 21 4.09 4.12 10.43
N VAL A 22 3.14 4.09 9.51
CA VAL A 22 1.86 4.78 9.63
C VAL A 22 0.74 3.74 9.69
N THR A 23 -0.24 3.94 10.56
CA THR A 23 -1.42 3.06 10.63
C THR A 23 -2.67 3.87 10.36
N PHE A 24 -3.51 3.33 9.47
CA PHE A 24 -4.80 3.87 9.07
C PHE A 24 -5.90 2.93 9.53
N ASP A 25 -7.06 3.46 9.89
CA ASP A 25 -8.23 2.68 10.27
C ASP A 25 -9.08 2.32 9.05
N THR A 26 -8.97 3.08 7.95
CA THR A 26 -9.74 2.84 6.72
C THR A 26 -8.93 2.98 5.41
N PRO A 27 -9.39 2.36 4.31
CA PRO A 27 -8.80 2.57 2.98
C PRO A 27 -8.84 4.02 2.51
N GLU A 28 -9.86 4.79 2.89
CA GLU A 28 -9.99 6.19 2.50
C GLU A 28 -8.81 7.01 3.04
N GLU A 29 -8.40 6.79 4.28
CA GLU A 29 -7.23 7.47 4.86
C GLU A 29 -5.93 7.11 4.12
N LEU A 30 -5.78 5.85 3.68
CA LEU A 30 -4.67 5.46 2.79
C LEU A 30 -4.71 6.26 1.49
N PHE A 31 -5.87 6.42 0.87
CA PHE A 31 -5.99 7.15 -0.39
C PHE A 31 -5.86 8.67 -0.23
N GLU A 32 -6.24 9.24 0.93
CA GLU A 32 -5.92 10.62 1.29
C GLU A 32 -4.42 10.81 1.46
N TYR A 33 -3.74 9.85 2.09
CA TYR A 33 -2.30 9.87 2.29
C TYR A 33 -1.52 9.85 0.95
N VAL A 34 -1.97 9.05 -0.03
CA VAL A 34 -1.32 8.95 -1.35
C VAL A 34 -1.88 9.91 -2.42
N ALA A 35 -2.84 10.76 -2.07
CA ALA A 35 -3.39 11.76 -2.99
C ALA A 35 -2.41 12.92 -3.25
N PRO A 36 -2.60 13.71 -4.32
CA PRO A 36 -1.85 14.95 -4.54
C PRO A 36 -1.95 15.89 -3.33
N GLY A 37 -0.81 16.38 -2.85
CA GLY A 37 -0.71 17.18 -1.62
C GLY A 37 -0.88 16.39 -0.32
N GLY A 38 -0.99 15.07 -0.39
CA GLY A 38 -1.00 14.17 0.76
C GLY A 38 0.41 13.91 1.31
N ASP A 39 0.48 13.32 2.50
CA ASP A 39 1.74 13.12 3.23
C ASP A 39 2.73 12.16 2.54
N CYS A 40 2.27 11.37 1.56
CA CYS A 40 3.14 10.55 0.72
C CYS A 40 4.18 11.37 -0.05
N GLU A 41 3.91 12.65 -0.34
CA GLU A 41 4.86 13.52 -1.05
C GLU A 41 6.08 13.91 -0.20
N ASN A 42 5.98 13.77 1.13
CA ASN A 42 7.06 14.07 2.07
C ASN A 42 7.98 12.85 2.33
N MET A 43 7.76 11.73 1.63
CA MET A 43 8.58 10.53 1.79
C MET A 43 10.05 10.77 1.44
N SER A 44 10.94 10.14 2.22
CA SER A 44 12.38 10.17 1.97
C SER A 44 12.72 9.56 0.61
N SER A 45 13.66 10.17 -0.11
CA SER A 45 14.17 9.63 -1.37
C SER A 45 15.02 8.36 -1.20
N ASP A 46 15.41 8.05 0.05
CA ASP A 46 16.29 6.93 0.38
C ASP A 46 15.52 5.63 0.69
N LEU A 47 14.21 5.62 0.47
CA LEU A 47 13.36 4.43 0.64
C LEU A 47 13.75 3.35 -0.38
N GLY A 48 13.95 2.12 0.14
CA GLY A 48 14.26 0.95 -0.68
C GLY A 48 13.04 0.05 -0.90
N GLU A 49 12.08 0.07 0.02
CA GLU A 49 10.90 -0.79 0.03
C GLU A 49 9.78 -0.17 0.86
N ILE A 50 8.54 -0.29 0.41
CA ILE A 50 7.34 0.13 1.15
C ILE A 50 6.45 -1.10 1.33
N GLN A 51 6.17 -1.48 2.57
CA GLN A 51 5.34 -2.63 2.92
C GLN A 51 3.99 -2.13 3.43
N MET A 52 2.90 -2.35 2.69
CA MET A 52 1.55 -2.07 3.18
C MET A 52 0.89 -3.38 3.61
N ILE A 53 0.57 -3.49 4.89
CA ILE A 53 0.07 -4.70 5.53
C ILE A 53 -1.40 -4.48 5.90
N PHE A 54 -2.29 -5.22 5.24
CA PHE A 54 -3.71 -5.30 5.56
C PHE A 54 -3.95 -6.50 6.48
N LEU A 55 -4.55 -6.24 7.64
CA LEU A 55 -4.84 -7.30 8.61
C LEU A 55 -5.99 -8.20 8.14
N SER A 56 -5.85 -9.51 8.39
CA SER A 56 -6.90 -10.50 8.10
C SER A 56 -8.18 -10.20 8.87
N PRO A 57 -9.38 -10.45 8.32
CA PRO A 57 -10.67 -10.18 8.96
C PRO A 57 -10.82 -10.90 10.31
N GLU A 58 -11.65 -10.37 11.21
CA GLU A 58 -11.87 -10.96 12.55
C GLU A 58 -12.72 -12.23 12.47
N HIS A 59 -13.61 -12.27 11.48
CA HIS A 59 -14.46 -13.40 11.19
C HIS A 59 -14.12 -13.93 9.79
N PRO A 60 -13.39 -15.06 9.69
CA PRO A 60 -13.02 -15.63 8.41
C PRO A 60 -14.25 -16.05 7.59
N ASN A 61 -14.17 -15.86 6.28
CA ASN A 61 -15.16 -16.25 5.30
C ASN A 61 -15.08 -17.78 5.05
N THR A 62 -15.90 -18.53 5.79
CA THR A 62 -15.95 -19.99 5.67
C THR A 62 -16.60 -20.48 4.37
N MET A 63 -17.43 -19.66 3.74
CA MET A 63 -18.10 -19.98 2.47
C MET A 63 -17.19 -19.72 1.26
N ASN A 64 -16.31 -18.72 1.37
CA ASN A 64 -15.36 -18.35 0.33
C ASN A 64 -13.96 -18.14 0.93
N PRO A 65 -13.25 -19.23 1.29
CA PRO A 65 -11.97 -19.15 1.98
C PRO A 65 -10.83 -18.58 1.12
N ILE A 66 -10.97 -18.57 -0.22
CA ILE A 66 -9.98 -17.95 -1.09
C ILE A 66 -9.97 -16.42 -0.95
N ALA A 67 -11.10 -15.80 -0.57
CA ALA A 67 -11.17 -14.36 -0.30
C ALA A 67 -10.23 -13.94 0.84
N ASP A 68 -10.02 -14.82 1.82
CA ASP A 68 -9.19 -14.54 3.00
C ASP A 68 -7.75 -15.03 2.85
N LYS A 69 -7.42 -15.68 1.73
CA LYS A 69 -6.06 -16.15 1.47
C LYS A 69 -5.11 -14.96 1.51
N ARG A 70 -4.10 -15.03 2.38
CA ARG A 70 -3.05 -14.00 2.45
C ARG A 70 -2.20 -14.07 1.18
N VAL A 71 -2.12 -12.96 0.47
CA VAL A 71 -1.34 -12.78 -0.76
C VAL A 71 -0.55 -11.47 -0.69
N THR A 72 0.43 -11.33 -1.59
CA THR A 72 1.21 -10.10 -1.76
C THR A 72 1.11 -9.67 -3.21
N LEU A 73 0.76 -8.41 -3.44
CA LEU A 73 0.86 -7.73 -4.72
C LEU A 73 2.10 -6.81 -4.68
N GLU A 74 2.99 -6.99 -5.64
CA GLU A 74 4.20 -6.19 -5.82
C GLU A 74 3.99 -5.18 -6.95
N LEU A 75 4.22 -3.91 -6.66
CA LEU A 75 4.16 -2.79 -7.61
C LEU A 75 5.39 -1.91 -7.39
N GLY A 76 6.41 -2.06 -8.23
CA GLY A 76 7.67 -1.32 -8.08
C GLY A 76 8.32 -1.59 -6.72
N MET A 77 8.43 -0.56 -5.89
CA MET A 77 8.98 -0.67 -4.52
C MET A 77 7.90 -0.93 -3.46
N VAL A 78 6.62 -0.96 -3.84
CA VAL A 78 5.48 -1.13 -2.94
C VAL A 78 4.98 -2.57 -2.93
N PHE A 79 4.87 -3.14 -1.73
CA PHE A 79 4.36 -4.49 -1.48
C PHE A 79 3.08 -4.41 -0.66
N LEU A 80 1.94 -4.72 -1.28
CA LEU A 80 0.63 -4.78 -0.63
C LEU A 80 0.37 -6.21 -0.18
N THR A 81 0.37 -6.48 1.13
CA THR A 81 0.17 -7.82 1.70
C THR A 81 -1.11 -7.89 2.52
N GLY A 82 -2.02 -8.81 2.18
CA GLY A 82 -3.33 -8.89 2.83
C GLY A 82 -4.21 -10.03 2.36
N PRO A 83 -5.48 -10.10 2.81
CA PRO A 83 -6.49 -10.96 2.22
C PRO A 83 -6.65 -10.69 0.71
N LEU A 84 -6.82 -11.74 -0.10
CA LEU A 84 -6.98 -11.61 -1.55
C LEU A 84 -8.11 -10.66 -1.93
N SER A 85 -9.25 -10.71 -1.22
CA SER A 85 -10.38 -9.82 -1.46
C SER A 85 -10.01 -8.34 -1.29
N THR A 86 -9.28 -8.03 -0.22
CA THR A 86 -8.76 -6.67 0.05
C THR A 86 -7.78 -6.25 -1.01
N ILE A 87 -6.82 -7.11 -1.39
CA ILE A 87 -5.83 -6.79 -2.43
C ILE A 87 -6.52 -6.51 -3.77
N VAL A 88 -7.51 -7.32 -4.17
CA VAL A 88 -8.28 -7.09 -5.40
C VAL A 88 -9.04 -5.76 -5.33
N GLN A 89 -9.69 -5.46 -4.21
CA GLN A 89 -10.42 -4.20 -4.03
C GLN A 89 -9.48 -2.98 -4.13
N ILE A 90 -8.39 -2.96 -3.36
CA ILE A 90 -7.42 -1.87 -3.38
C ILE A 90 -6.79 -1.71 -4.76
N SER A 91 -6.51 -2.81 -5.46
CA SER A 91 -5.98 -2.76 -6.83
C SER A 91 -6.96 -2.07 -7.80
N GLN A 92 -8.26 -2.37 -7.68
CA GLN A 92 -9.29 -1.72 -8.49
C GLN A 92 -9.38 -0.22 -8.18
N GLU A 93 -9.34 0.15 -6.90
CA GLU A 93 -9.37 1.55 -6.47
C GLU A 93 -8.13 2.33 -6.94
N ILE A 94 -6.93 1.74 -6.86
CA ILE A 94 -5.71 2.33 -7.42
C ILE A 94 -5.91 2.61 -8.92
N ILE A 95 -6.35 1.61 -9.70
CA ILE A 95 -6.55 1.76 -11.15
C ILE A 95 -7.56 2.87 -11.47
N ASP A 96 -8.70 2.92 -10.79
CA ASP A 96 -9.71 3.96 -11.00
C ASP A 96 -9.16 5.36 -10.65
N LYS A 97 -8.47 5.49 -9.51
CA LYS A 97 -7.90 6.77 -9.06
C LYS A 97 -6.75 7.27 -9.94
N VAL A 98 -5.92 6.36 -10.48
CA VAL A 98 -4.94 6.73 -11.53
C VAL A 98 -5.65 7.33 -12.74
N GLY A 99 -6.74 6.70 -13.20
CA GLY A 99 -7.53 7.19 -14.34
C GLY A 99 -8.17 8.57 -14.11
N ARG A 100 -8.34 8.98 -12.85
CA ARG A 100 -8.90 10.28 -12.44
C ARG A 100 -7.84 11.31 -12.03
N ALA A 101 -6.56 10.96 -12.08
CA ALA A 101 -5.46 11.78 -11.55
C ALA A 101 -5.62 12.12 -10.05
N GLU A 102 -6.15 11.19 -9.26
CA GLU A 102 -6.36 11.32 -7.81
C GLU A 102 -5.22 10.74 -6.97
N LEU A 103 -4.14 10.26 -7.59
CA LEU A 103 -2.95 9.78 -6.90
C LEU A 103 -1.77 10.72 -7.17
N SER A 104 -0.91 10.93 -6.18
CA SER A 104 0.25 11.81 -6.27
C SER A 104 1.32 11.26 -7.23
N ASP A 105 2.09 12.17 -7.83
CA ASP A 105 3.22 11.78 -8.68
C ASP A 105 4.29 10.98 -7.91
N ALA A 106 4.48 11.28 -6.62
CA ALA A 106 5.35 10.52 -5.73
C ALA A 106 4.88 9.07 -5.59
N PHE A 107 3.58 8.85 -5.35
CA PHE A 107 3.04 7.50 -5.28
C PHE A 107 3.18 6.75 -6.61
N LEU A 108 2.85 7.40 -7.73
CA LEU A 108 3.01 6.82 -9.07
C LEU A 108 4.45 6.42 -9.38
N ALA A 109 5.43 7.18 -8.87
CA ALA A 109 6.84 6.88 -9.01
C ALA A 109 7.26 5.63 -8.22
N VAL A 110 6.87 5.54 -6.94
CA VAL A 110 7.27 4.40 -6.09
C VAL A 110 6.60 3.08 -6.50
N ILE A 111 5.41 3.14 -7.11
CA ILE A 111 4.77 1.95 -7.70
C ILE A 111 5.30 1.60 -9.10
N GLY A 112 6.22 2.39 -9.65
CA GLY A 112 6.82 2.18 -10.97
C GLY A 112 5.91 2.49 -12.17
N ALA A 113 4.82 3.23 -11.97
CA ALA A 113 3.89 3.62 -13.03
C ALA A 113 4.32 4.90 -13.77
N LYS A 114 5.22 5.69 -13.17
CA LYS A 114 5.77 6.92 -13.75
C LYS A 114 7.26 7.03 -13.41
N ASN A 115 8.06 7.54 -14.34
CA ASN A 115 9.45 7.90 -14.05
C ASN A 115 9.47 9.36 -13.57
N LEU A 116 10.21 9.64 -12.48
CA LEU A 116 10.52 11.01 -12.04
C LEU A 116 11.56 11.67 -12.96
#